data_AF-A0A352M1P1-F1
#
_entry.id   AF-A0A352M1P1-F1
#
_cell.length_a   1.000
_cell.length_b   1.000
_cell.length_c   1.000
_cell.angle_alpha   90.00
_cell.angle_beta   90.00
_cell.angle_gamma   90.00
#
_symmetry.space_group_name_H-M   'P 1'
#
loop_
_entity.id
_entity.type
_entity.pdbx_description
1 polymer ?
#
loop_
_entity_poly.entity_id
_entity_poly.type
_entity_poly.pdbx_seq_one_letter_code
_entity_poly.pdbx_strand_id
1 'polypeptide(L)'
;MSGAEIVMILFENQLYLEFPAKRDYIDFVSNKVVSSINTIAQEVHSQNITDELTMSQDLNIFGFGMNLSIDEALKNAIVHGNKSDPRKKVALSYYINSEKLEIIVRDEGIGFDHKNYKSLAEVDAEAGRGLLLIGNFMDEIIFNDPGNEIKMIKYLGKSKTAREDF
;
A
#
# COMPACT_ATOMS: atom_id res chain seq x y z
N MET A 1 -9.68 -25.75 -16.06
CA MET A 1 -9.19 -24.83 -15.01
C MET A 1 -9.92 -23.52 -15.23
N SER A 2 -10.92 -23.20 -14.42
CA SER A 2 -11.65 -21.93 -14.55
C SER A 2 -10.66 -20.79 -14.28
N GLY A 3 -10.51 -19.88 -15.26
CA GLY A 3 -9.72 -18.67 -15.07
C GLY A 3 -10.29 -17.92 -13.88
N ALA A 4 -9.47 -17.71 -12.85
CA ALA A 4 -9.91 -16.91 -11.72
C ALA A 4 -10.06 -15.48 -12.21
N GLU A 5 -11.27 -14.94 -12.12
CA GLU A 5 -11.60 -13.61 -12.63
C GLU A 5 -10.96 -12.53 -11.75
N ILE A 6 -10.29 -11.58 -12.39
CA ILE A 6 -9.83 -10.34 -11.77
C ILE A 6 -10.97 -9.33 -11.91
N VAL A 7 -11.43 -8.77 -10.79
CA VAL A 7 -12.41 -7.69 -10.80
C VAL A 7 -11.67 -6.37 -10.63
N MET A 8 -11.88 -5.43 -11.55
CA MET A 8 -11.25 -4.11 -11.49
C MET A 8 -12.28 -3.02 -11.77
N ILE A 9 -12.33 -2.03 -10.88
CA ILE A 9 -13.12 -0.82 -11.03
C ILE A 9 -12.17 0.35 -10.89
N LEU A 10 -12.05 1.19 -11.92
CA LEU A 10 -11.14 2.33 -11.95
C LEU A 10 -11.94 3.59 -12.27
N PHE A 11 -11.70 4.63 -11.47
CA PHE A 11 -12.07 6.01 -11.75
C PHE A 11 -10.81 6.87 -11.67
N GLU A 12 -10.91 8.15 -12.03
CA GLU A 12 -9.76 9.06 -12.12
C GLU A 12 -8.86 9.06 -10.89
N ASN A 13 -9.44 8.97 -9.69
CA ASN A 13 -8.71 9.10 -8.42
C ASN A 13 -8.92 7.92 -7.45
N GLN A 14 -9.49 6.82 -7.93
CA GLN A 14 -9.76 5.66 -7.10
C GLN A 14 -9.71 4.36 -7.90
N LEU A 15 -9.22 3.31 -7.26
CA LEU A 15 -9.18 1.97 -7.79
C LEU A 15 -9.76 1.01 -6.76
N TYR A 16 -10.51 0.03 -7.23
CA TYR A 16 -10.77 -1.22 -6.53
C TYR A 16 -10.32 -2.38 -7.42
N LEU A 17 -9.58 -3.31 -6.85
CA LEU A 17 -9.08 -4.51 -7.50
C LEU A 17 -9.28 -5.70 -6.57
N GLU A 18 -9.81 -6.79 -7.10
CA GLU A 18 -9.86 -8.09 -6.43
C GLU A 18 -9.25 -9.15 -7.34
N PHE A 19 -8.32 -9.94 -6.80
CA PHE A 19 -7.53 -10.89 -7.58
C PHE A 19 -7.14 -12.12 -6.75
N PRO A 20 -6.77 -13.24 -7.40
CA PRO A 20 -6.40 -14.46 -6.69
C PRO A 20 -5.15 -14.28 -5.84
N ALA A 21 -5.09 -14.92 -4.67
CA ALA A 21 -3.95 -14.86 -3.77
C ALA A 21 -2.75 -15.70 -4.26
N LYS A 22 -2.19 -15.34 -5.41
CA LYS A 22 -0.99 -15.96 -5.99
C LYS A 22 0.14 -14.94 -6.06
N ARG A 23 1.35 -15.38 -5.70
CA ARG A 23 2.54 -14.53 -5.65
C ARG A 23 2.85 -13.86 -6.99
N ASP A 24 2.62 -14.56 -8.10
CA ASP A 24 2.88 -14.04 -9.45
C ASP A 24 2.03 -12.80 -9.82
N TYR A 25 0.97 -12.50 -9.05
CA TYR A 25 0.21 -11.26 -9.23
C TYR A 25 0.82 -10.04 -8.54
N ILE A 26 1.75 -10.21 -7.58
CA ILE A 26 2.29 -9.09 -6.79
C ILE A 26 2.89 -8.03 -7.69
N ASP A 27 3.89 -8.40 -8.50
CA ASP A 27 4.60 -7.46 -9.37
C ASP A 27 3.64 -6.80 -10.37
N PHE A 28 2.73 -7.58 -10.95
CA PHE A 28 1.77 -7.05 -11.91
C PHE A 28 0.82 -6.02 -11.27
N VAL A 29 0.26 -6.33 -10.11
CA VAL A 29 -0.67 -5.46 -9.39
C VAL A 29 0.05 -4.22 -8.88
N SER A 30 1.21 -4.39 -8.24
CA SER A 30 2.00 -3.30 -7.68
C SER A 30 2.41 -2.29 -8.74
N ASN A 31 3.00 -2.77 -9.85
CA ASN A 31 3.39 -1.91 -10.97
C ASN A 31 2.22 -1.09 -11.53
N LYS A 32 1.05 -1.73 -11.70
CA LYS A 32 -0.14 -1.06 -12.22
C LYS A 32 -0.69 0.00 -11.25
N VAL A 33 -0.77 -0.34 -9.97
CA VAL A 33 -1.25 0.55 -8.91
C VAL A 33 -0.32 1.75 -8.75
N VAL A 34 0.99 1.51 -8.63
CA VAL A 34 1.98 2.57 -8.42
C VAL A 34 2.12 3.47 -9.63
N SER A 35 2.06 2.92 -10.85
CA SER A 35 2.02 3.75 -12.06
C SER A 35 0.83 4.71 -12.02
N SER A 36 -0.36 4.21 -11.64
CA SER A 36 -1.56 5.03 -11.56
C SER A 36 -1.47 6.11 -10.49
N ILE A 37 -0.96 5.75 -9.30
CA ILE A 37 -0.76 6.67 -8.19
C ILE A 37 0.24 7.77 -8.56
N ASN A 38 1.36 7.40 -9.19
CA ASN A 38 2.40 8.36 -9.58
C ASN A 38 1.89 9.36 -10.62
N THR A 39 1.08 8.93 -11.59
CA THR A 39 0.45 9.84 -12.56
C THR A 39 -0.41 10.89 -11.84
N ILE A 40 -1.28 10.46 -10.92
CA ILE A 40 -2.16 11.38 -10.20
C ILE A 40 -1.38 12.28 -9.23
N ALA A 41 -0.36 11.74 -8.56
CA ALA A 41 0.49 12.49 -7.66
C ALA A 41 1.26 13.61 -8.39
N GLN A 42 1.74 13.34 -9.61
CA GLN A 42 2.38 14.35 -10.46
C GLN A 42 1.42 15.50 -10.80
N GLU A 43 0.16 15.19 -11.13
CA GLU A 43 -0.86 16.20 -11.40
C GLU A 43 -1.12 17.09 -10.18
N VAL A 44 -1.23 16.49 -8.98
CA VAL A 44 -1.40 17.22 -7.71
C VAL A 44 -0.19 18.11 -7.38
N HIS A 45 1.03 17.64 -7.66
CA HIS A 45 2.26 18.39 -7.32
C HIS A 45 2.60 19.50 -8.31
N SER A 46 2.19 19.36 -9.58
CA SER A 46 2.45 20.35 -10.64
C SER A 46 1.88 21.75 -10.35
N GLN A 47 1.00 21.86 -9.36
CA GLN A 47 0.34 23.11 -8.97
C GLN A 47 1.10 23.90 -7.88
N ASN A 48 2.14 23.35 -7.25
CA ASN A 48 2.64 23.86 -5.96
C ASN A 48 4.16 24.13 -5.82
N ILE A 49 5.02 23.84 -6.80
CA ILE A 49 6.49 23.99 -6.65
C ILE A 49 7.18 24.53 -7.92
N THR A 50 8.16 25.43 -7.75
CA THR A 50 8.87 26.15 -8.82
C THR A 50 10.24 25.55 -9.24
N ASP A 51 10.75 24.51 -8.57
CA ASP A 51 12.04 23.84 -8.89
C ASP A 51 11.85 22.40 -9.37
N GLU A 52 12.24 22.14 -10.62
CA GLU A 52 12.07 20.87 -11.33
C GLU A 52 12.94 19.72 -10.76
N LEU A 53 14.15 20.02 -10.29
CA LEU A 53 15.09 18.99 -9.83
C LEU A 53 14.64 18.42 -8.48
N THR A 54 14.27 19.28 -7.53
CA THR A 54 13.73 18.86 -6.22
C THR A 54 12.45 18.05 -6.39
N MET A 55 11.54 18.51 -7.27
CA MET A 55 10.31 17.79 -7.59
C MET A 55 10.59 16.36 -8.12
N SER A 56 11.58 16.21 -9.00
CA SER A 56 11.95 14.89 -9.54
C SER A 56 12.45 13.93 -8.44
N GLN A 57 13.21 14.42 -7.47
CA GLN A 57 13.74 13.62 -6.37
C GLN A 57 12.63 13.20 -5.39
N ASP A 58 11.75 14.13 -5.03
CA ASP A 58 10.63 13.86 -4.13
C ASP A 58 9.65 12.84 -4.74
N LEU A 59 9.36 12.96 -6.03
CA LEU A 59 8.52 12.00 -6.76
C LEU A 59 9.17 10.62 -6.85
N ASN A 60 10.50 10.54 -7.03
CA ASN A 60 11.21 9.26 -7.05
C ASN A 60 11.18 8.57 -5.68
N ILE A 61 11.42 9.32 -4.60
CA ILE A 61 11.35 8.79 -3.23
C ILE A 61 9.93 8.34 -2.90
N PHE A 62 8.93 9.14 -3.28
CA PHE A 62 7.52 8.81 -3.12
C PHE A 62 7.17 7.51 -3.86
N GLY A 63 7.48 7.43 -5.16
CA GLY A 63 7.20 6.24 -5.97
C GLY A 63 7.90 4.98 -5.46
N PHE A 64 9.16 5.10 -5.02
CA PHE A 64 9.88 4.00 -4.37
C PHE A 64 9.17 3.54 -3.09
N GLY A 65 8.77 4.48 -2.23
CA GLY A 65 8.03 4.18 -1.01
C GLY A 65 6.68 3.51 -1.26
N MET A 66 5.96 3.91 -2.31
CA MET A 66 4.70 3.29 -2.70
C MET A 66 4.89 1.86 -3.19
N ASN A 67 5.87 1.61 -4.07
CA ASN A 67 6.20 0.25 -4.52
C ASN A 67 6.50 -0.66 -3.33
N LEU A 68 7.43 -0.26 -2.47
CA LEU A 68 7.84 -1.07 -1.32
C LEU A 68 6.65 -1.35 -0.38
N SER A 69 5.84 -0.32 -0.09
CA SER A 69 4.73 -0.48 0.86
C SER A 69 3.63 -1.38 0.32
N ILE A 70 3.31 -1.25 -0.98
CA ILE A 70 2.32 -2.09 -1.65
C ILE A 70 2.83 -3.53 -1.77
N ASP A 71 4.08 -3.74 -2.16
CA ASP A 71 4.67 -5.08 -2.28
C ASP A 71 4.64 -5.84 -0.94
N GLU A 72 5.05 -5.18 0.16
CA GLU A 72 5.03 -5.79 1.48
C GLU A 72 3.60 -6.04 1.97
N ALA A 73 2.66 -5.13 1.73
CA ALA A 73 1.26 -5.34 2.08
C ALA A 73 0.63 -6.51 1.30
N LEU A 74 0.88 -6.59 -0.01
CA LEU A 74 0.40 -7.67 -0.86
C LEU A 74 1.03 -9.01 -0.48
N LYS A 75 2.33 -9.03 -0.21
CA LYS A 75 3.04 -10.21 0.27
C LYS A 75 2.46 -10.68 1.60
N ASN A 76 2.22 -9.77 2.55
CA ASN A 76 1.59 -10.11 3.83
C ASN A 76 0.20 -10.72 3.63
N ALA A 77 -0.66 -10.09 2.83
CA ALA A 77 -1.99 -10.58 2.51
C ALA A 77 -1.97 -11.96 1.83
N ILE A 78 -1.11 -12.17 0.84
CA ILE A 78 -1.05 -13.40 0.05
C ILE A 78 -0.39 -14.54 0.84
N VAL A 79 0.79 -14.27 1.40
CA VAL A 79 1.64 -15.30 2.02
C VAL A 79 1.24 -15.55 3.46
N HIS A 80 1.06 -14.51 4.26
CA HIS A 80 0.83 -14.64 5.69
C HIS A 80 -0.67 -14.73 6.02
N GLY A 81 -1.52 -13.91 5.40
CA GLY A 81 -2.98 -13.93 5.60
C GLY A 81 -3.64 -15.15 4.95
N ASN A 82 -3.56 -15.22 3.63
CA ASN A 82 -4.19 -16.28 2.83
C ASN A 82 -3.39 -17.59 2.75
N LYS A 83 -2.18 -17.66 3.30
CA LYS A 83 -1.30 -18.84 3.25
C LYS A 83 -1.05 -19.36 1.83
N SER A 84 -1.05 -18.46 0.86
CA SER A 84 -0.95 -18.76 -0.58
C SER A 84 -2.01 -19.74 -1.10
N ASP A 85 -3.19 -19.78 -0.45
CA ASP A 85 -4.32 -20.58 -0.93
C ASP A 85 -4.90 -19.94 -2.22
N PRO A 86 -4.75 -20.58 -3.40
CA PRO A 86 -5.15 -20.00 -4.67
C PRO A 86 -6.67 -19.90 -4.84
N ARG A 87 -7.46 -20.47 -3.91
CA ARG A 87 -8.93 -20.34 -3.88
C ARG A 87 -9.37 -19.05 -3.19
N LYS A 88 -8.47 -18.42 -2.44
CA LYS A 88 -8.69 -17.15 -1.77
C LYS A 88 -8.28 -15.98 -2.65
N LYS A 89 -8.77 -14.80 -2.29
CA LYS A 89 -8.55 -13.55 -2.99
C LYS A 89 -7.92 -12.51 -2.08
N VAL A 90 -7.30 -11.53 -2.71
CA VAL A 90 -6.86 -10.28 -2.08
C VAL A 90 -7.60 -9.14 -2.75
N ALA A 91 -8.10 -8.23 -1.94
CA ALA A 91 -8.66 -6.97 -2.39
C ALA A 91 -7.64 -5.85 -2.14
N LEU A 92 -7.39 -5.03 -3.15
CA LEU A 92 -6.62 -3.80 -3.05
C LEU A 92 -7.48 -2.65 -3.54
N SER A 93 -7.54 -1.58 -2.77
CA SER A 93 -8.12 -0.32 -3.22
C SER A 93 -7.25 0.86 -2.87
N TYR A 94 -7.33 1.91 -3.67
CA TYR A 94 -6.79 3.20 -3.26
C TYR A 94 -7.77 4.32 -3.55
N TYR A 95 -7.62 5.42 -2.82
CA TYR A 95 -8.23 6.71 -3.10
C TYR A 95 -7.16 7.79 -2.91
N ILE A 96 -7.06 8.72 -3.85
CA ILE A 96 -6.10 9.83 -3.79
C ILE A 96 -6.81 11.16 -4.04
N ASN A 97 -6.44 12.18 -3.30
CA ASN A 97 -6.87 13.56 -3.54
C ASN A 97 -5.70 14.52 -3.26
N SER A 98 -5.97 15.82 -3.24
CA SER A 98 -4.93 16.84 -2.99
C SER A 98 -4.32 16.77 -1.59
N GLU A 99 -5.00 16.16 -0.62
CA GLU A 99 -4.56 16.10 0.78
C GLU A 99 -3.78 14.82 1.08
N LYS A 100 -4.28 13.67 0.60
CA LYS A 100 -3.76 12.35 0.96
C LYS A 100 -4.02 11.28 -0.09
N LEU A 101 -3.20 10.24 0.00
CA LEU A 101 -3.37 8.93 -0.61
C LEU A 101 -3.72 7.93 0.50
N GLU A 102 -4.80 7.19 0.30
CA GLU A 102 -5.20 6.05 1.13
C GLU A 102 -5.10 4.77 0.29
N ILE A 103 -4.40 3.77 0.79
CA ILE A 103 -4.31 2.44 0.18
C ILE A 103 -4.82 1.42 1.20
N ILE A 104 -5.68 0.51 0.77
CA ILE A 104 -6.23 -0.56 1.60
C ILE A 104 -5.91 -1.89 0.91
N VAL A 105 -5.35 -2.83 1.67
CA VAL A 105 -5.13 -4.21 1.25
C VAL A 105 -5.81 -5.13 2.25
N ARG A 106 -6.67 -6.04 1.75
CA ARG A 106 -7.41 -7.01 2.56
C ARG A 106 -7.25 -8.42 2.03
N ASP A 107 -7.05 -9.37 2.93
CA ASP A 107 -7.08 -10.81 2.66
C ASP A 107 -8.27 -11.52 3.32
N GLU A 108 -8.44 -12.80 3.01
CA GLU A 108 -9.50 -13.68 3.54
C GLU A 108 -8.97 -14.63 4.63
N GLY A 109 -7.83 -14.29 5.22
CA GLY A 109 -7.25 -14.94 6.38
C GLY A 109 -7.98 -14.58 7.67
N ILE A 110 -7.58 -15.25 8.76
CA ILE A 110 -8.12 -15.02 10.10
C ILE A 110 -7.59 -13.74 10.76
N GLY A 111 -6.61 -13.09 10.13
CA GLY A 111 -5.89 -11.93 10.64
C GLY A 111 -4.88 -12.26 11.75
N PHE A 112 -4.42 -11.23 12.47
CA PHE A 112 -3.40 -11.34 13.52
C PHE A 112 -3.60 -10.29 14.62
N ASP A 113 -2.99 -10.52 15.79
CA ASP A 113 -3.00 -9.52 16.88
C ASP A 113 -2.08 -8.34 16.53
N HIS A 114 -2.69 -7.28 16.02
CA HIS A 114 -1.99 -6.09 15.53
C HIS A 114 -1.73 -5.03 16.62
N LYS A 115 -2.19 -5.25 17.86
CA LYS A 115 -2.05 -4.25 18.95
C LYS A 115 -0.61 -3.86 19.22
N ASN A 116 0.32 -4.81 19.03
CA ASN A 116 1.75 -4.59 19.14
C ASN A 116 2.47 -5.00 17.85
N TYR A 117 1.95 -4.66 16.67
CA TYR A 117 2.53 -5.12 15.41
C TYR A 117 4.03 -4.75 15.25
N LYS A 118 4.52 -3.71 15.92
CA LYS A 118 5.95 -3.34 15.91
C LYS A 118 6.86 -4.39 16.56
N SER A 119 6.35 -5.21 17.48
CA SER A 119 7.09 -6.33 18.06
C SER A 119 6.99 -7.61 17.22
N LEU A 120 6.24 -7.62 16.11
CA LEU A 120 6.15 -8.80 15.24
C LEU A 120 7.51 -9.23 14.69
N ALA A 121 8.47 -8.31 14.56
CA ALA A 121 9.82 -8.64 14.11
C ALA A 121 10.54 -9.65 15.02
N GLU A 122 10.11 -9.80 16.28
CA GLU A 122 10.63 -10.79 17.23
C GLU A 122 10.02 -12.19 17.03
N VAL A 123 8.82 -12.27 16.42
CA VAL A 123 8.02 -13.50 16.28
C VAL A 123 8.06 -14.03 14.84
N ASP A 124 7.89 -13.14 13.88
CA ASP A 124 8.02 -13.40 12.44
C ASP A 124 8.91 -12.29 11.87
N ALA A 125 10.21 -12.60 11.78
CA ALA A 125 11.21 -11.65 11.33
C ALA A 125 10.96 -11.18 9.88
N GLU A 126 10.25 -11.95 9.06
CA GLU A 126 9.94 -11.56 7.68
C GLU A 126 8.73 -10.61 7.64
N ALA A 127 7.60 -11.01 8.23
CA ALA A 127 6.40 -10.18 8.28
C ALA A 127 6.62 -8.89 9.09
N GLY A 128 7.34 -8.98 10.20
CA GLY A 128 7.68 -7.84 11.04
C GLY A 128 8.58 -6.83 10.33
N ARG A 129 9.53 -7.28 9.50
CA ARG A 129 10.32 -6.37 8.64
C ARG A 129 9.43 -5.67 7.63
N GLY A 130 8.49 -6.39 7.00
CA GLY A 130 7.55 -5.80 6.04
C GLY A 130 6.75 -4.65 6.65
N LEU A 131 6.15 -4.86 7.83
CA LEU A 131 5.38 -3.81 8.52
C LEU A 131 6.25 -2.62 8.98
N LEU A 132 7.50 -2.86 9.36
CA LEU A 132 8.45 -1.78 9.67
C LEU A 132 8.81 -0.96 8.42
N LEU A 133 9.00 -1.62 7.28
CA LEU A 133 9.26 -0.94 6.01
C LEU A 133 8.08 -0.06 5.59
N ILE A 134 6.85 -0.59 5.67
CA ILE A 134 5.63 0.20 5.42
C ILE A 134 5.60 1.42 6.36
N GLY A 135 5.89 1.24 7.65
CA GLY A 135 5.90 2.31 8.65
C GLY A 135 6.94 3.40 8.43
N ASN A 136 7.98 3.15 7.63
CA ASN A 136 8.99 4.15 7.29
C ASN A 136 8.57 5.06 6.13
N PHE A 137 7.65 4.59 5.26
CA PHE A 137 7.21 5.34 4.07
C PHE A 137 5.80 5.91 4.22
N MET A 138 4.93 5.22 4.96
CA MET A 138 3.56 5.65 5.22
C MET A 138 3.50 6.49 6.50
N ASP A 139 2.50 7.36 6.57
CA ASP A 139 2.35 8.29 7.70
C ASP A 139 1.43 7.71 8.78
N GLU A 140 0.42 6.95 8.36
CA GLU A 140 -0.45 6.19 9.27
C GLU A 140 -0.64 4.77 8.75
N ILE A 141 -0.73 3.83 9.69
CA ILE A 141 -1.08 2.44 9.46
C ILE A 141 -2.21 2.10 10.42
N ILE A 142 -3.32 1.61 9.86
CA ILE A 142 -4.49 1.19 10.61
C ILE A 142 -4.82 -0.24 10.18
N PHE A 143 -5.12 -1.09 11.15
CA PHE A 143 -5.62 -2.43 10.89
C PHE A 143 -7.10 -2.51 11.29
N ASN A 144 -7.87 -3.36 10.62
CA ASN A 144 -9.20 -3.73 11.11
C ASN A 144 -9.10 -4.65 12.33
N ASP A 145 -10.22 -4.84 13.06
CA ASP A 145 -10.21 -5.63 14.30
C ASP A 145 -9.67 -7.07 14.15
N PRO A 146 -9.98 -7.82 13.07
CA PRO A 146 -9.36 -9.13 12.85
C PRO A 146 -7.86 -9.05 12.54
N GLY A 147 -7.38 -7.95 11.95
CA GLY A 147 -6.01 -7.80 11.46
C GLY A 147 -5.76 -8.41 10.08
N ASN A 148 -6.79 -8.60 9.26
CA ASN A 148 -6.66 -9.07 7.87
C ASN A 148 -6.87 -7.97 6.83
N GLU A 149 -6.95 -6.71 7.27
CA GLU A 149 -6.97 -5.53 6.43
C GLU A 149 -5.97 -4.51 6.98
N ILE A 150 -5.13 -3.98 6.10
CA ILE A 150 -4.23 -2.88 6.40
C ILE A 150 -4.65 -1.66 5.56
N LYS A 151 -4.87 -0.53 6.22
CA LYS A 151 -5.04 0.79 5.63
C LYS A 151 -3.77 1.60 5.86
N MET A 152 -3.19 2.08 4.77
CA MET A 152 -1.98 2.89 4.75
C MET A 152 -2.31 4.29 4.24
N ILE A 153 -1.90 5.34 4.96
CA ILE A 153 -2.19 6.73 4.60
C ILE A 153 -0.88 7.49 4.37
N LYS A 154 -0.81 8.26 3.27
CA LYS A 154 0.28 9.18 2.94
C LYS A 154 -0.28 10.57 2.67
N TYR A 155 0.16 11.58 3.42
CA TYR A 155 -0.22 12.98 3.22
C TYR A 155 0.63 13.63 2.12
N LEU A 156 -0.02 14.31 1.17
CA LEU A 156 0.58 14.85 -0.05
C LEU A 156 0.88 16.35 0.03
N GLY A 157 0.41 17.04 1.08
CA GLY A 157 0.50 18.50 1.25
C GLY A 157 1.28 19.00 2.48
N LYS A 158 1.96 18.14 3.25
CA LYS A 158 2.78 18.58 4.39
C LYS A 158 4.27 18.38 4.10
N SER A 159 5.00 19.49 3.96
CA SER A 159 6.46 19.44 4.02
C SER A 159 6.90 18.88 5.37
N LYS A 160 7.98 18.08 5.37
CA LYS A 160 8.49 17.30 6.51
C LYS A 160 8.81 18.11 7.78
N THR A 161 8.81 19.43 7.74
CA THR A 161 9.18 20.32 8.87
C THR A 161 8.16 20.41 10.00
N ALA A 162 6.97 19.81 9.89
CA ALA A 162 5.94 19.87 10.93
C ALA A 162 5.81 18.59 11.79
N ARG A 163 6.77 17.65 11.72
CA ARG A 163 6.65 16.33 12.37
C ARG A 163 7.51 16.13 13.63
N GLU A 164 8.12 17.16 14.19
CA GLU A 164 8.93 17.03 15.41
C GLU A 164 8.13 17.17 16.73
N ASP A 165 6.83 17.43 16.69
CA ASP A 165 6.05 17.67 17.92
C ASP A 165 4.91 16.65 18.12
N PHE A 166 5.20 15.36 18.36
CA PHE A 166 4.33 14.43 19.10
C PHE A 166 5.11 13.26 19.71
#